data_AF-A0A843F130-F1
#
_entry.id   AF-A0A843F130-F1
#
_cell.length_a   1.000
_cell.length_b   1.000
_cell.length_c   1.000
_cell.angle_alpha   90.00
_cell.angle_beta   90.00
_cell.angle_gamma   90.00
#
_symmetry.space_group_name_H-M   'P 1'
#
loop_
_entity.id
_entity.type
_entity.pdbx_description
1 polymer ?
#
loop_
_entity_poly.entity_id
_entity_poly.type
_entity_poly.pdbx_seq_one_letter_code
_entity_poly.pdbx_strand_id
1 'polypeptide(L)'
;MKEYVIDANYMDEKQLNRTIKEMAASHDKLVINNPDSRHNICAGLTEDADIEINGSAGYFVGTMVNGPKIHINGNSGWFAGDNMTQGELIIEGTAGDGAGQGIYGGTVIVKGNTGSRTGEIMKGGTVIIGGNSGYMTGLLMMGGRLIILGDVTDDVGESIMRGSIYVLGDVKSLGKNAVIEEITLEDQNDLKEILEEYDFDLSDDDYANFKKIVNMQ
;
A
#
# COMPACT_ATOMS: atom_id res chain seq x y z
N MET A 1 -15.37 3.89 21.81
CA MET A 1 -15.11 4.38 20.45
C MET A 1 -15.95 5.63 20.21
N LYS A 2 -15.33 6.81 20.21
CA LYS A 2 -15.96 8.06 19.79
C LYS A 2 -15.80 8.21 18.28
N GLU A 3 -16.91 8.29 17.58
CA GLU A 3 -16.94 8.44 16.12
C GLU A 3 -17.31 9.88 15.74
N TYR A 4 -16.69 10.40 14.67
CA TYR A 4 -17.05 11.67 14.05
C TYR A 4 -17.25 11.53 12.55
N VAL A 5 -18.34 12.07 12.02
CA VAL A 5 -18.64 12.03 10.58
C VAL A 5 -18.31 13.37 9.94
N ILE A 6 -17.48 13.33 8.90
CA ILE A 6 -17.11 14.48 8.05
C ILE A 6 -17.84 14.33 6.72
N ASP A 7 -18.67 15.30 6.35
CA ASP A 7 -19.13 15.43 4.96
C ASP A 7 -18.14 16.34 4.21
N ALA A 8 -17.38 15.77 3.27
CA ALA A 8 -16.39 16.50 2.49
C ALA A 8 -17.02 17.33 1.36
N ASN A 9 -18.34 17.25 1.15
CA ASN A 9 -19.04 18.17 0.26
C ASN A 9 -18.73 19.61 0.67
N TYR A 10 -18.32 20.43 -0.31
CA TYR A 10 -17.97 21.85 -0.12
C TYR A 10 -16.71 22.13 0.71
N MET A 11 -15.90 21.12 1.03
CA MET A 11 -14.56 21.31 1.58
C MET A 11 -13.51 21.26 0.47
N ASP A 12 -12.55 22.19 0.51
CA ASP A 12 -11.28 22.02 -0.20
C ASP A 12 -10.35 21.05 0.56
N GLU A 13 -9.26 20.61 -0.07
CA GLU A 13 -8.33 19.63 0.50
C GLU A 13 -7.70 20.12 1.82
N LYS A 14 -7.46 21.43 1.94
CA LYS A 14 -6.83 22.03 3.11
C LYS A 14 -7.80 22.07 4.30
N GLN A 15 -9.04 22.44 4.04
CA GLN A 15 -10.13 22.42 5.02
C GLN A 15 -10.36 21.00 5.51
N LEU A 16 -10.52 20.04 4.59
CA LEU A 16 -10.72 18.64 4.92
C LEU A 16 -9.59 18.10 5.81
N ASN A 17 -8.32 18.26 5.40
CA ASN A 17 -7.18 17.78 6.20
C ASN A 17 -7.08 18.44 7.57
N ARG A 18 -7.40 19.74 7.67
CA ARG A 18 -7.44 20.43 8.95
C ARG A 18 -8.51 19.83 9.86
N THR A 19 -9.70 19.60 9.34
CA THR A 19 -10.80 18.97 10.08
C THR A 19 -10.45 17.56 10.53
N ILE A 20 -9.83 16.75 9.66
CA ILE A 20 -9.38 15.40 10.01
C ILE A 20 -8.42 15.46 11.21
N LYS A 21 -7.37 16.29 11.16
CA LYS A 21 -6.40 16.42 12.25
C LYS A 21 -7.03 16.90 13.55
N GLU A 22 -7.89 17.92 13.47
CA GLU A 22 -8.59 18.45 14.65
C GLU A 22 -9.50 17.39 15.30
N MET A 23 -10.22 16.60 14.50
CA MET A 23 -11.15 15.59 15.01
C MET A 23 -10.45 14.32 15.48
N ALA A 24 -9.40 13.87 14.80
CA ALA A 24 -8.59 12.70 15.18
C ALA A 24 -7.90 12.89 16.54
N ALA A 25 -7.64 14.14 16.97
CA ALA A 25 -7.11 14.41 18.30
C ALA A 25 -8.07 14.09 19.46
N SER A 26 -9.37 13.86 19.18
CA SER A 26 -10.40 13.69 20.21
C SER A 26 -11.42 12.57 19.95
N HIS A 27 -11.32 11.92 18.78
CA HIS A 27 -12.19 10.83 18.34
C HIS A 27 -11.34 9.63 17.93
N ASP A 28 -11.85 8.43 18.21
CA ASP A 28 -11.18 7.18 17.90
C ASP A 28 -11.41 6.77 16.43
N LYS A 29 -12.55 7.17 15.86
CA LYS A 29 -12.94 6.86 14.48
C LYS A 29 -13.48 8.10 13.75
N LEU A 30 -13.05 8.31 12.51
CA LEU A 30 -13.58 9.33 11.62
C LEU A 30 -14.15 8.67 10.36
N VAL A 31 -15.35 9.07 9.94
CA VAL A 31 -15.98 8.62 8.71
C VAL A 31 -16.09 9.79 7.74
N ILE A 32 -15.42 9.71 6.59
CA ILE A 32 -15.37 10.75 5.57
C ILE A 32 -16.30 10.36 4.42
N ASN A 33 -17.40 11.09 4.31
CA ASN A 33 -18.38 10.92 3.23
C ASN A 33 -18.13 11.91 2.09
N ASN A 34 -18.54 11.53 0.88
CA ASN A 34 -18.44 12.34 -0.33
C ASN A 34 -17.03 12.89 -0.61
N PRO A 35 -15.98 12.04 -0.56
CA PRO A 35 -14.60 12.49 -0.75
C PRO A 35 -14.32 13.00 -2.17
N ASP A 36 -15.15 12.61 -3.15
CA ASP A 36 -15.12 13.11 -4.54
C ASP A 36 -13.70 13.10 -5.15
N SER A 37 -12.97 12.00 -4.89
CA SER A 37 -11.57 11.80 -5.34
C SER A 37 -10.60 12.93 -5.00
N ARG A 38 -10.84 13.65 -3.89
CA ARG A 38 -9.95 14.71 -3.41
C ARG A 38 -8.55 14.19 -3.14
N HIS A 39 -7.58 15.05 -3.45
CA HIS A 39 -6.18 14.72 -3.29
C HIS A 39 -5.72 14.94 -1.85
N ASN A 40 -4.64 14.26 -1.46
CA ASN A 40 -3.94 14.46 -0.20
C ASN A 40 -4.80 14.24 1.06
N ILE A 41 -5.88 13.46 1.01
CA ILE A 41 -6.69 13.16 2.20
C ILE A 41 -5.80 12.45 3.23
N CYS A 42 -5.91 12.84 4.51
CA CYS A 42 -5.09 12.36 5.62
C CYS A 42 -3.58 12.73 5.55
N ALA A 43 -3.17 13.69 4.73
CA ALA A 43 -1.77 14.04 4.57
C ALA A 43 -1.12 14.50 5.90
N GLY A 44 -0.07 13.79 6.32
CA GLY A 44 0.68 14.06 7.54
C GLY A 44 -0.16 13.94 8.81
N LEU A 45 -1.13 13.03 8.83
CA LEU A 45 -1.87 12.65 10.04
C LEU A 45 -0.97 11.81 10.96
N THR A 46 -0.91 12.17 12.24
CA THR A 46 -0.03 11.53 13.24
C THR A 46 -0.79 10.96 14.42
N GLU A 47 -2.07 11.26 14.50
CA GLU A 47 -3.00 10.75 15.49
C GLU A 47 -3.33 9.29 15.18
N ASP A 48 -3.31 8.46 16.22
CA ASP A 48 -3.75 7.07 16.15
C ASP A 48 -5.29 7.03 16.12
N ALA A 49 -5.85 7.09 14.91
CA ALA A 49 -7.28 7.11 14.66
C ALA A 49 -7.62 6.18 13.48
N ASP A 50 -8.80 5.57 13.55
CA ASP A 50 -9.41 4.80 12.47
C ASP A 50 -10.15 5.74 11.51
N ILE A 51 -9.75 5.79 10.26
CA ILE A 51 -10.30 6.68 9.23
C ILE A 51 -10.95 5.85 8.15
N GLU A 52 -12.27 5.94 8.02
CA GLU A 52 -13.03 5.32 6.94
C GLU A 52 -13.36 6.37 5.87
N ILE A 53 -13.01 6.11 4.61
CA ILE A 53 -13.30 6.96 3.47
C ILE A 53 -14.36 6.28 2.60
N ASN A 54 -15.59 6.81 2.64
CA ASN A 54 -16.73 6.34 1.87
C ASN A 54 -16.71 6.89 0.44
N GLY A 55 -15.84 6.31 -0.37
CA GLY A 55 -15.69 6.63 -1.78
C GLY A 55 -14.26 6.47 -2.26
N SER A 56 -13.92 7.11 -3.38
CA SER A 56 -12.54 7.12 -3.88
C SER A 56 -11.78 8.35 -3.37
N ALA A 57 -10.48 8.18 -3.17
CA ALA A 57 -9.53 9.27 -2.91
C ALA A 57 -8.67 9.52 -4.16
N GLY A 58 -8.12 10.72 -4.26
CA GLY A 58 -7.23 11.08 -5.36
C GLY A 58 -5.76 10.78 -5.07
N TYR A 59 -4.88 11.63 -5.59
CA TYR A 59 -3.43 11.47 -5.43
C TYR A 59 -2.99 11.66 -3.97
N PHE A 60 -1.92 10.99 -3.56
CA PHE A 60 -1.26 11.18 -2.26
C PHE A 60 -2.14 10.98 -1.02
N VAL A 61 -3.19 10.17 -1.11
CA VAL A 61 -3.96 9.79 0.08
C VAL A 61 -3.06 9.08 1.09
N GLY A 62 -3.12 9.47 2.35
CA GLY A 62 -2.27 8.90 3.41
C GLY A 62 -0.78 9.22 3.26
N THR A 63 -0.39 10.26 2.51
CA THR A 63 1.02 10.65 2.42
C THR A 63 1.56 11.13 3.77
N MET A 64 2.80 10.73 4.10
CA MET A 64 3.55 11.12 5.30
C MET A 64 2.82 10.83 6.62
N VAL A 65 1.91 9.86 6.64
CA VAL A 65 1.22 9.48 7.89
C VAL A 65 2.13 8.69 8.81
N ASN A 66 1.83 8.78 10.11
CA ASN A 66 2.56 8.05 11.15
C ASN A 66 1.59 7.57 12.23
N GLY A 67 1.07 6.34 12.05
CA GLY A 67 0.20 5.68 13.03
C GLY A 67 -1.24 5.37 12.60
N PRO A 68 -1.96 6.22 11.82
CA PRO A 68 -3.40 6.00 11.64
C PRO A 68 -3.69 4.72 10.84
N LYS A 69 -4.91 4.21 11.02
CA LYS A 69 -5.50 3.19 10.15
C LYS A 69 -6.45 3.89 9.18
N ILE A 70 -6.23 3.74 7.89
CA ILE A 70 -7.02 4.40 6.85
C ILE A 70 -7.61 3.33 5.96
N HIS A 71 -8.94 3.28 5.86
CA HIS A 71 -9.67 2.35 5.00
C HIS A 71 -10.45 3.12 3.94
N ILE A 72 -10.20 2.81 2.67
CA ILE A 72 -10.85 3.44 1.51
C ILE A 72 -11.77 2.43 0.84
N ASN A 73 -13.08 2.69 0.87
CA ASN A 73 -14.12 1.85 0.29
C ASN A 73 -14.21 1.95 -1.27
N GLY A 74 -13.19 2.53 -1.90
CA GLY A 74 -13.14 2.81 -3.33
C GLY A 74 -11.71 2.77 -3.86
N ASN A 75 -11.43 3.56 -4.90
CA ASN A 75 -10.11 3.63 -5.53
C ASN A 75 -9.23 4.71 -4.90
N SER A 76 -7.94 4.65 -5.20
CA SER A 76 -7.02 5.76 -4.95
C SER A 76 -6.26 6.16 -6.22
N GLY A 77 -5.76 7.40 -6.24
CA GLY A 77 -4.91 7.88 -7.32
C GLY A 77 -3.43 7.48 -7.15
N TRP A 78 -2.54 8.23 -7.79
CA TRP A 78 -1.08 8.05 -7.66
C TRP A 78 -0.59 8.29 -6.23
N PHE A 79 0.46 7.58 -5.84
CA PHE A 79 1.25 7.81 -4.62
C PHE A 79 0.47 7.62 -3.31
N ALA A 80 -0.50 6.70 -3.29
CA ALA A 80 -1.19 6.32 -2.06
C ALA A 80 -0.20 5.76 -1.03
N GLY A 81 -0.23 6.29 0.20
CA GLY A 81 0.68 5.89 1.28
C GLY A 81 2.13 6.36 1.11
N ASP A 82 2.39 7.34 0.23
CA ASP A 82 3.74 7.86 0.01
C ASP A 82 4.42 8.34 1.31
N ASN A 83 5.68 7.96 1.53
CA ASN A 83 6.47 8.31 2.71
C ASN A 83 5.82 7.97 4.07
N MET A 84 4.90 7.00 4.10
CA MET A 84 4.30 6.51 5.33
C MET A 84 5.35 5.93 6.29
N THR A 85 5.23 6.24 7.59
CA THR A 85 6.21 5.80 8.61
C THR A 85 5.70 4.61 9.42
N GLN A 86 4.43 4.63 9.81
CA GLN A 86 3.72 3.58 10.56
C GLN A 86 2.22 3.69 10.26
N GLY A 87 1.45 2.70 10.70
CA GLY A 87 -0.01 2.63 10.52
C GLY A 87 -0.41 1.66 9.43
N GLU A 88 -1.63 1.83 8.92
CA GLU A 88 -2.21 0.97 7.91
C GLU A 88 -3.02 1.77 6.88
N LEU A 89 -2.92 1.42 5.60
CA LEU A 89 -3.75 1.96 4.53
C LEU A 89 -4.34 0.81 3.71
N ILE A 90 -5.66 0.61 3.78
CA ILE A 90 -6.40 -0.38 2.99
C ILE A 90 -7.20 0.34 1.90
N ILE A 91 -7.08 -0.12 0.66
CA ILE A 91 -7.82 0.36 -0.50
C ILE A 91 -8.58 -0.82 -1.09
N GLU A 92 -9.92 -0.80 -1.01
CA GLU A 92 -10.79 -1.87 -1.55
C GLU A 92 -10.76 -1.94 -3.09
N GLY A 93 -10.47 -0.82 -3.75
CA GLY A 93 -10.38 -0.73 -5.20
C GLY A 93 -8.97 -0.88 -5.74
N THR A 94 -8.71 -0.16 -6.82
CA THR A 94 -7.40 -0.04 -7.49
C THR A 94 -6.70 1.24 -7.04
N ALA A 95 -5.36 1.21 -7.02
CA ALA A 95 -4.53 2.39 -6.84
C ALA A 95 -3.77 2.74 -8.12
N GLY A 96 -3.35 3.99 -8.23
CA GLY A 96 -2.56 4.45 -9.36
C GLY A 96 -1.08 4.08 -9.26
N ASP A 97 -0.24 4.80 -10.01
CA ASP A 97 1.22 4.66 -9.97
C ASP A 97 1.79 4.98 -8.58
N GLY A 98 2.88 4.33 -8.17
CA GLY A 98 3.65 4.71 -6.99
C GLY A 98 2.97 4.39 -5.65
N ALA A 99 2.00 3.47 -5.61
CA ALA A 99 1.42 3.03 -4.34
C ALA A 99 2.52 2.50 -3.40
N GLY A 100 2.53 2.98 -2.15
CA GLY A 100 3.54 2.63 -1.15
C GLY A 100 4.94 3.18 -1.45
N GLN A 101 5.08 4.16 -2.34
CA GLN A 101 6.39 4.76 -2.64
C GLN A 101 7.05 5.35 -1.39
N GLY A 102 8.34 5.11 -1.22
CA GLY A 102 9.14 5.75 -0.18
C GLY A 102 8.79 5.37 1.27
N ILE A 103 7.87 4.41 1.48
CA ILE A 103 7.42 3.95 2.80
C ILE A 103 8.61 3.49 3.67
N TYR A 104 8.57 3.85 4.95
CA TYR A 104 9.58 3.46 5.96
C TYR A 104 9.09 2.29 6.82
N GLY A 105 7.77 2.17 7.04
CA GLY A 105 7.12 1.20 7.91
C GLY A 105 5.60 1.26 7.78
N GLY A 106 4.89 0.39 8.50
CA GLY A 106 3.44 0.21 8.33
C GLY A 106 3.09 -0.69 7.14
N THR A 107 1.79 -0.77 6.83
CA THR A 107 1.27 -1.63 5.77
C THR A 107 0.38 -0.85 4.80
N VAL A 108 0.62 -0.97 3.50
CA VAL A 108 -0.27 -0.47 2.44
C VAL A 108 -0.85 -1.65 1.68
N ILE A 109 -2.18 -1.75 1.61
CA ILE A 109 -2.92 -2.84 1.01
C ILE A 109 -3.82 -2.27 -0.08
N VAL A 110 -3.71 -2.81 -1.29
CA VAL A 110 -4.62 -2.52 -2.40
C VAL A 110 -5.25 -3.83 -2.83
N LYS A 111 -6.57 -3.98 -2.65
CA LYS A 111 -7.27 -5.23 -2.99
C LYS A 111 -7.35 -5.47 -4.49
N GLY A 112 -7.39 -4.40 -5.29
CA GLY A 112 -7.35 -4.44 -6.74
C GLY A 112 -5.93 -4.34 -7.33
N ASN A 113 -5.85 -3.68 -8.49
CA ASN A 113 -4.59 -3.51 -9.22
C ASN A 113 -3.83 -2.25 -8.76
N THR A 114 -2.58 -2.16 -9.19
CA THR A 114 -1.79 -0.92 -9.12
C THR A 114 -1.18 -0.55 -10.46
N GLY A 115 -0.80 0.73 -10.58
CA GLY A 115 -0.09 1.24 -11.74
C GLY A 115 1.40 0.87 -11.75
N SER A 116 2.20 1.73 -12.36
CA SER A 116 3.67 1.57 -12.42
C SER A 116 4.32 1.97 -11.10
N ARG A 117 5.55 1.49 -10.87
CA ARG A 117 6.44 1.95 -9.79
C ARG A 117 5.87 1.74 -8.38
N THR A 118 5.01 0.75 -8.19
CA THR A 118 4.56 0.31 -6.87
C THR A 118 5.76 -0.01 -5.99
N GLY A 119 5.80 0.53 -4.77
CA GLY A 119 6.92 0.38 -3.84
C GLY A 119 8.23 1.03 -4.30
N GLU A 120 8.21 1.98 -5.25
CA GLU A 120 9.41 2.71 -5.64
C GLU A 120 10.11 3.31 -4.42
N ILE A 121 11.43 3.18 -4.34
CA ILE A 121 12.28 3.69 -3.26
C ILE A 121 11.80 3.33 -1.83
N MET A 122 11.00 2.27 -1.66
CA MET A 122 10.56 1.84 -0.33
C MET A 122 11.76 1.41 0.53
N LYS A 123 11.75 1.79 1.81
CA LYS A 123 12.86 1.61 2.75
C LYS A 123 12.57 0.53 3.80
N GLY A 124 11.30 0.22 3.99
CA GLY A 124 10.79 -0.74 4.97
C GLY A 124 9.29 -0.97 4.78
N GLY A 125 8.61 -1.47 5.81
CA GLY A 125 7.17 -1.73 5.77
C GLY A 125 6.76 -2.86 4.83
N THR A 126 5.45 -3.00 4.65
CA THR A 126 4.84 -4.01 3.78
C THR A 126 3.88 -3.33 2.81
N VAL A 127 3.96 -3.70 1.53
CA VAL A 127 2.98 -3.30 0.50
C VAL A 127 2.38 -4.57 -0.11
N ILE A 128 1.06 -4.68 -0.13
CA ILE A 128 0.33 -5.86 -0.61
C ILE A 128 -0.64 -5.44 -1.72
N ILE A 129 -0.52 -6.07 -2.89
CA ILE A 129 -1.38 -5.84 -4.05
C ILE A 129 -2.13 -7.13 -4.38
N GLY A 130 -3.46 -7.10 -4.28
CA GLY A 130 -4.34 -8.23 -4.54
C GLY A 130 -4.50 -8.58 -6.02
N GLY A 131 -4.21 -7.64 -6.91
CA GLY A 131 -4.19 -7.82 -8.36
C GLY A 131 -2.80 -7.64 -8.96
N ASN A 132 -2.77 -7.08 -10.16
CA ASN A 132 -1.55 -6.86 -10.94
C ASN A 132 -0.80 -5.58 -10.51
N SER A 133 0.50 -5.55 -10.76
CA SER A 133 1.35 -4.36 -10.61
C SER A 133 2.15 -4.07 -11.88
N GLY A 134 2.29 -2.79 -12.21
CA GLY A 134 2.78 -2.33 -13.50
C GLY A 134 4.31 -2.29 -13.62
N TYR A 135 4.75 -1.43 -14.53
CA TYR A 135 6.15 -1.26 -14.93
C TYR A 135 7.02 -0.87 -13.74
N MET A 136 8.23 -1.43 -13.63
CA MET A 136 9.20 -1.04 -12.60
C MET A 136 8.69 -1.19 -11.15
N THR A 137 7.89 -2.22 -10.90
CA THR A 137 7.48 -2.61 -9.54
C THR A 137 8.73 -2.85 -8.67
N GLY A 138 8.82 -2.19 -7.52
CA GLY A 138 9.98 -2.27 -6.62
C GLY A 138 11.25 -1.55 -7.10
N LEU A 139 11.12 -0.54 -7.98
CA LEU A 139 12.23 0.29 -8.46
C LEU A 139 13.02 0.91 -7.29
N LEU A 140 14.34 0.71 -7.26
CA LEU A 140 15.25 1.25 -6.24
C LEU A 140 14.85 0.90 -4.80
N MET A 141 14.20 -0.25 -4.59
CA MET A 141 13.78 -0.74 -3.27
C MET A 141 15.00 -0.93 -2.34
N MET A 142 14.96 -0.28 -1.18
CA MET A 142 16.02 -0.21 -0.15
C MET A 142 15.71 -1.07 1.09
N GLY A 143 14.53 -1.68 1.17
CA GLY A 143 14.12 -2.57 2.24
C GLY A 143 12.61 -2.80 2.26
N GLY A 144 12.15 -3.66 3.18
CA GLY A 144 10.75 -4.02 3.34
C GLY A 144 10.31 -5.23 2.51
N ARG A 145 9.00 -5.40 2.42
CA ARG A 145 8.35 -6.53 1.73
C ARG A 145 7.26 -6.02 0.79
N LEU A 146 7.34 -6.42 -0.48
CA LEU A 146 6.34 -6.10 -1.50
C LEU A 146 5.70 -7.42 -1.98
N ILE A 147 4.39 -7.57 -1.86
CA ILE A 147 3.67 -8.81 -2.16
C ILE A 147 2.64 -8.52 -3.25
N ILE A 148 2.71 -9.22 -4.38
CA ILE A 148 1.81 -9.08 -5.53
C ILE A 148 1.15 -10.43 -5.80
N LEU A 149 -0.18 -10.48 -5.73
CA LEU A 149 -0.94 -11.71 -5.98
C LEU A 149 -1.22 -11.95 -7.47
N GLY A 150 -1.19 -10.91 -8.29
CA GLY A 150 -1.33 -10.99 -9.74
C GLY A 150 0.00 -10.94 -10.49
N ASP A 151 -0.09 -10.51 -11.75
CA ASP A 151 1.04 -10.41 -12.67
C ASP A 151 1.82 -9.12 -12.49
N VAL A 152 3.10 -9.18 -12.84
CA VAL A 152 3.98 -8.01 -12.94
C VAL A 152 4.64 -7.89 -14.31
N THR A 153 4.78 -6.65 -14.76
CA THR A 153 5.26 -6.33 -16.12
C THR A 153 6.78 -6.17 -16.17
N ASP A 154 7.29 -5.21 -16.94
CA ASP A 154 8.71 -5.08 -17.26
C ASP A 154 9.52 -4.49 -16.08
N ASP A 155 10.81 -4.84 -16.04
CA ASP A 155 11.83 -4.32 -15.12
C ASP A 155 11.52 -4.44 -13.60
N VAL A 156 10.95 -5.57 -13.15
CA VAL A 156 10.63 -5.78 -11.73
C VAL A 156 11.89 -5.82 -10.88
N GLY A 157 11.89 -5.06 -9.78
CA GLY A 157 13.05 -4.92 -8.90
C GLY A 157 14.22 -4.17 -9.53
N GLU A 158 13.99 -3.31 -10.53
CA GLU A 158 15.06 -2.51 -11.14
C GLU A 158 15.88 -1.79 -10.08
N SER A 159 17.18 -2.11 -10.06
CA SER A 159 18.15 -1.57 -9.10
C SER A 159 17.75 -1.78 -7.63
N ILE A 160 17.06 -2.88 -7.32
CA ILE A 160 16.80 -3.31 -5.94
C ILE A 160 18.11 -3.42 -5.17
N MET A 161 18.13 -2.90 -3.94
CA MET A 161 19.28 -2.91 -3.03
C MET A 161 19.07 -3.88 -1.87
N ARG A 162 17.87 -3.90 -1.27
CA ARG A 162 17.50 -4.78 -0.15
C ARG A 162 15.99 -4.99 -0.10
N GLY A 163 15.56 -5.98 0.68
CA GLY A 163 14.15 -6.36 0.84
C GLY A 163 13.77 -7.49 -0.10
N SER A 164 12.49 -7.85 -0.11
CA SER A 164 11.96 -8.97 -0.89
C SER A 164 10.69 -8.55 -1.63
N ILE A 165 10.60 -8.91 -2.91
CA ILE A 165 9.39 -8.80 -3.72
C ILE A 165 8.87 -10.22 -3.96
N TYR A 166 7.63 -10.51 -3.56
CA TYR A 166 6.96 -11.79 -3.76
C TYR A 166 5.90 -11.63 -4.83
N VAL A 167 5.92 -12.47 -5.85
CA VAL A 167 4.95 -12.45 -6.95
C VAL A 167 4.33 -13.82 -7.15
N LEU A 168 3.02 -13.94 -7.02
CA LEU A 168 2.28 -15.18 -7.28
C LEU A 168 2.09 -15.39 -8.79
N GLY A 169 1.63 -14.37 -9.50
CA GLY A 169 1.41 -14.38 -10.94
C GLY A 169 2.69 -14.37 -11.78
N ASP A 170 2.57 -14.01 -13.05
CA ASP A 170 3.69 -14.03 -13.99
C ASP A 170 4.62 -12.83 -13.81
N VAL A 171 5.92 -13.08 -13.95
CA VAL A 171 6.97 -12.04 -13.96
C VAL A 171 7.49 -11.91 -15.38
N LYS A 172 7.16 -10.81 -16.06
CA LYS A 172 7.55 -10.62 -17.47
C LYS A 172 9.07 -10.45 -17.63
N SER A 173 9.71 -9.64 -16.81
CA SER A 173 11.16 -9.47 -16.80
C SER A 173 11.65 -8.87 -15.49
N LEU A 174 12.88 -9.20 -15.12
CA LEU A 174 13.58 -8.58 -13.99
C LEU A 174 14.37 -7.35 -14.44
N GLY A 175 14.43 -6.35 -13.57
CA GLY A 175 15.35 -5.24 -13.72
C GLY A 175 16.77 -5.58 -13.26
N LYS A 176 17.67 -4.61 -13.36
CA LYS A 176 19.08 -4.74 -12.95
C LYS A 176 19.19 -5.07 -11.47
N ASN A 177 20.15 -5.93 -11.13
CA ASN A 177 20.44 -6.40 -9.78
C ASN A 177 19.32 -7.23 -9.14
N ALA A 178 18.22 -7.52 -9.84
CA ALA A 178 17.19 -8.41 -9.34
C ALA A 178 17.45 -9.86 -9.78
N VAL A 179 17.26 -10.80 -8.87
CA VAL A 179 17.29 -12.25 -9.14
C VAL A 179 16.09 -12.92 -8.52
N ILE A 180 15.61 -14.00 -9.14
CA ILE A 180 14.60 -14.89 -8.54
C ILE A 180 15.32 -15.97 -7.74
N GLU A 181 14.85 -16.19 -6.51
CA GLU A 181 15.24 -17.27 -5.63
C GLU A 181 14.05 -18.18 -5.34
N GLU A 182 14.33 -19.42 -4.90
CA GLU A 182 13.30 -20.33 -4.41
C GLU A 182 12.70 -19.79 -3.11
N ILE A 183 11.38 -19.88 -2.99
CA ILE A 183 10.69 -19.51 -1.75
C ILE A 183 10.93 -20.56 -0.67
N THR A 184 11.25 -20.11 0.55
CA THR A 184 11.47 -21.01 1.70
C THR A 184 10.16 -21.30 2.44
N LEU A 185 10.17 -22.30 3.34
CA LEU A 185 9.01 -22.55 4.20
C LEU A 185 8.76 -21.41 5.20
N GLU A 186 9.81 -20.69 5.61
CA GLU A 186 9.68 -19.48 6.43
C GLU A 186 8.96 -18.38 5.67
N ASP A 187 9.36 -18.12 4.42
CA ASP A 187 8.66 -17.17 3.54
C ASP A 187 7.19 -17.56 3.36
N GLN A 188 6.87 -18.85 3.16
CA GLN A 188 5.48 -19.32 2.99
C GLN A 188 4.64 -19.05 4.23
N ASN A 189 5.16 -19.35 5.43
CA ASN A 189 4.46 -19.10 6.69
C ASN A 189 4.26 -17.59 6.92
N ASP A 190 5.30 -16.78 6.68
CA ASP A 190 5.26 -15.33 6.83
C ASP A 190 4.31 -14.65 5.84
N LEU A 191 4.16 -15.21 4.62
CA LEU A 191 3.17 -14.77 3.64
C LEU A 191 1.77 -15.18 4.07
N LYS A 192 1.59 -16.40 4.56
CA LYS A 192 0.30 -16.90 5.01
C LYS A 192 -0.26 -16.09 6.17
N GLU A 193 0.55 -15.83 7.19
CA GLU A 193 0.14 -15.03 8.35
C GLU A 193 -0.35 -13.64 7.93
N ILE A 194 0.43 -12.92 7.11
CA ILE A 194 0.05 -11.54 6.73
C ILE A 194 -1.08 -11.50 5.70
N LEU A 195 -1.16 -12.45 4.76
CA LEU A 195 -2.21 -12.44 3.74
C LEU A 195 -3.57 -12.82 4.34
N GLU A 196 -3.62 -13.78 5.26
CA GLU A 196 -4.84 -14.12 6.01
C GLU A 196 -5.31 -12.97 6.91
N GLU A 197 -4.40 -12.18 7.51
CA GLU A 197 -4.74 -10.98 8.29
C GLU A 197 -5.54 -9.95 7.46
N TYR A 198 -5.27 -9.88 6.16
CA TYR A 198 -5.94 -8.99 5.22
C TYR A 198 -6.92 -9.73 4.31
N ASP A 199 -7.55 -10.80 4.77
CA ASP A 199 -8.62 -11.52 4.07
C ASP A 199 -8.27 -11.98 2.63
N PHE A 200 -6.99 -12.27 2.37
CA PHE A 200 -6.57 -12.94 1.14
C PHE A 200 -6.57 -14.45 1.37
N ASP A 201 -7.55 -15.14 0.79
CA ASP A 201 -7.72 -16.58 0.87
C ASP A 201 -6.96 -17.28 -0.26
N LEU A 202 -5.77 -17.80 0.07
CA LEU A 202 -4.89 -18.54 -0.85
C LEU A 202 -4.75 -20.00 -0.41
N SER A 203 -4.58 -20.90 -1.37
CA SER A 203 -4.31 -22.31 -1.09
C SER A 203 -2.85 -22.53 -0.65
N ASP A 204 -2.57 -23.64 0.04
CA ASP A 204 -1.19 -24.02 0.38
C ASP A 204 -0.31 -24.18 -0.88
N ASP A 205 -0.89 -24.58 -2.01
CA ASP A 205 -0.19 -24.65 -3.30
C ASP A 205 0.17 -23.26 -3.83
N ASP A 206 -0.66 -22.23 -3.62
CA ASP A 206 -0.35 -20.85 -4.02
C ASP A 206 0.88 -20.33 -3.26
N TYR A 207 0.95 -20.57 -1.94
CA TYR A 207 2.10 -20.17 -1.13
C TYR A 207 3.41 -20.79 -1.64
N ALA A 208 3.39 -22.05 -2.08
CA ALA A 208 4.55 -22.72 -2.65
C ALA A 208 4.97 -22.18 -4.04
N ASN A 209 4.07 -21.49 -4.75
CA ASN A 209 4.26 -21.01 -6.13
C ASN A 209 4.70 -19.54 -6.24
N PHE A 210 4.83 -18.84 -5.12
CA PHE A 210 5.38 -17.47 -5.13
C PHE A 210 6.82 -17.46 -5.64
N LYS A 211 7.09 -16.49 -6.50
CA LYS A 211 8.43 -16.14 -6.98
C LYS A 211 8.99 -15.09 -6.04
N LYS A 212 10.11 -15.38 -5.38
CA LYS A 212 10.80 -14.43 -4.51
C LYS A 212 11.89 -13.72 -5.31
N ILE A 213 11.79 -12.41 -5.42
CA ILE A 213 12.76 -11.55 -6.10
C ILE A 213 13.53 -10.74 -5.06
N VAL A 214 14.86 -10.80 -5.12
CA VAL A 214 15.79 -10.14 -4.19
C VAL A 214 16.96 -9.50 -4.93
N ASN A 215 17.80 -8.76 -4.21
CA ASN A 215 19.05 -8.21 -4.75
C ASN A 215 20.10 -9.31 -4.98
N MET A 216 20.79 -9.24 -6.12
CA MET A 216 21.96 -10.04 -6.46
C MET A 216 23.11 -9.66 -5.52
N GLN A 217 23.51 -10.59 -4.64
CA GLN A 217 24.64 -10.43 -3.71
C GLN A 217 25.98 -10.24 -4.44
#